data_AF-A0A848EMQ1-F1
#
_entry.id   AF-A0A848EMQ1-F1
#
_cell.length_a   1.000
_cell.length_b   1.000
_cell.length_c   1.000
_cell.angle_alpha   90.00
_cell.angle_beta   90.00
_cell.angle_gamma   90.00
#
_symmetry.space_group_name_H-M   'P 1'
#
loop_
_entity.id
_entity.type
_entity.pdbx_description
1 polymer ?
#
loop_
_entity_poly.entity_id
_entity_poly.type
_entity_poly.pdbx_seq_one_letter_code
_entity_poly.pdbx_strand_id
1 'polypeptide(L)'
;MKPSERPPDDGKRTFESLQQTNQELASNPEISRHNKQVLEDFFRKARSGGAGDATLQNYASRFNKLGSLIDFNLDQPEKQDLEEVVAAFNRDDIRKDNGERYADYSKNKFWKAMTRFYQGFIKSEGKGYVESIDGPKLLEDMQMDVELSTEVDSDSLPAPEQVAEVAEAAESLRDTAIVLFGWATGARVGELFSTQYNENTLKWNDLTFESDKLWVELDGKSGNREIPVKTSMAVMRQLWESGSHDLDDPVFTKNSRTYYCPECGQRTSPVTRTTYENREYQCQSEKCSWKGGNQEVDKRVDPLTDHSVRRLLERAIKRAGMQGEFNENPHDFFRKSRAIYKARIGYSDHQMRGFFGWSETSDAPKHYLTLVKEDLEKALAEEFGEEVEYTNDYDEKALRPVQCASCDTINEATTDMCRSCGTALTQQGAELTRNDKAQELKKTVQQIISEKNPDADKEDIKPEVEDFLNKDLLTVLKELGED
;
A
#
# COMPACT_ATOMS: atom_id res chain seq x y z
N MET A 1 -24.30 37.79 4.79
CA MET A 1 -25.06 37.21 3.67
C MET A 1 -26.46 36.97 4.18
N LYS A 2 -27.50 37.47 3.48
CA LYS A 2 -28.90 37.15 3.84
C LYS A 2 -29.14 35.65 3.66
N PRO A 3 -30.07 35.02 4.41
CA PRO A 3 -30.40 33.61 4.24
C PRO A 3 -30.94 33.41 2.82
N SER A 4 -30.35 32.51 2.05
CA SER A 4 -31.02 32.04 0.84
C SER A 4 -32.15 31.14 1.30
N GLU A 5 -33.40 31.59 1.17
CA GLU A 5 -34.56 30.72 1.33
C GLU A 5 -34.38 29.46 0.47
N ARG A 6 -34.63 28.30 1.09
CA ARG A 6 -34.49 26.98 0.48
C ARG A 6 -35.38 26.93 -0.77
N PRO A 7 -34.85 26.80 -2.00
CA PRO A 7 -35.70 26.68 -3.17
C PRO A 7 -36.50 25.37 -3.08
N PRO A 8 -37.78 25.36 -3.52
CA PRO A 8 -38.62 24.17 -3.48
C PRO A 8 -37.97 22.96 -4.18
N ASP A 9 -38.20 21.76 -3.66
CA ASP A 9 -37.82 20.51 -4.34
C ASP A 9 -38.73 20.33 -5.56
N ASP A 10 -38.18 20.48 -6.76
CA ASP A 10 -38.90 20.44 -8.03
C ASP A 10 -39.01 19.02 -8.61
N GLY A 11 -38.63 18.00 -7.84
CA GLY A 11 -38.72 16.61 -8.27
C GLY A 11 -37.61 16.20 -9.25
N LYS A 12 -36.79 17.12 -9.76
CA LYS A 12 -35.84 16.92 -10.87
C LYS A 12 -34.37 16.93 -10.47
N ARG A 13 -34.04 17.13 -9.20
CA ARG A 13 -32.64 17.21 -8.74
C ARG A 13 -31.90 15.88 -8.94
N THR A 14 -30.84 15.94 -9.72
CA THR A 14 -29.83 14.89 -9.85
C THR A 14 -28.94 14.93 -8.60
N PHE A 15 -28.81 13.82 -7.88
CA PHE A 15 -27.92 13.70 -6.72
C PHE A 15 -26.46 13.59 -7.17
N GLU A 16 -25.96 14.57 -7.92
CA GLU A 16 -24.69 14.47 -8.64
C GLU A 16 -23.49 14.34 -7.70
N SER A 17 -23.44 15.12 -6.60
CA SER A 17 -22.34 15.02 -5.64
C SER A 17 -22.39 13.70 -4.89
N LEU A 18 -23.58 13.21 -4.55
CA LEU A 18 -23.81 11.94 -3.87
C LEU A 18 -23.49 10.78 -4.80
N GLN A 19 -23.91 10.80 -6.07
CA GLN A 19 -23.59 9.78 -7.07
C GLN A 19 -22.09 9.74 -7.37
N GLN A 20 -21.46 10.92 -7.47
CA GLN A 20 -20.01 11.03 -7.61
C GLN A 20 -19.29 10.52 -6.36
N THR A 21 -19.87 10.70 -5.17
CA THR A 21 -19.26 10.27 -3.90
C THR A 21 -19.54 8.81 -3.59
N ASN A 22 -20.72 8.27 -3.86
CA ASN A 22 -21.09 6.89 -3.57
C ASN A 22 -22.43 6.53 -4.26
N GLN A 23 -22.34 5.72 -5.32
CA GLN A 23 -23.52 5.32 -6.09
C GLN A 23 -24.48 4.43 -5.29
N GLU A 24 -23.97 3.59 -4.38
CA GLU A 24 -24.79 2.72 -3.53
C GLU A 24 -25.65 3.52 -2.56
N LEU A 25 -25.08 4.54 -1.92
CA LEU A 25 -25.81 5.46 -1.05
C LEU A 25 -26.90 6.21 -1.81
N ALA A 26 -26.59 6.67 -3.02
CA ALA A 26 -27.55 7.37 -3.87
C ALA A 26 -28.72 6.47 -4.27
N SER A 27 -28.48 5.18 -4.51
CA SER A 27 -29.51 4.20 -4.90
C SER A 27 -30.17 3.48 -3.72
N ASN A 28 -29.65 3.60 -2.50
CA ASN A 28 -30.17 2.89 -1.33
C ASN A 28 -31.66 3.25 -1.05
N PRO A 29 -32.59 2.29 -1.12
CA PRO A 29 -34.02 2.55 -0.92
C PRO A 29 -34.40 2.82 0.54
N GLU A 30 -33.57 2.41 1.50
CA GLU A 30 -33.82 2.62 2.94
C GLU A 30 -33.66 4.08 3.35
N ILE A 31 -32.91 4.86 2.56
CA ILE A 31 -32.68 6.28 2.85
C ILE A 31 -33.72 7.12 2.11
N SER A 32 -34.48 7.89 2.88
CA SER A 32 -35.50 8.80 2.34
C SER A 32 -34.90 9.79 1.33
N ARG A 33 -35.72 10.22 0.36
CA ARG A 33 -35.34 11.26 -0.62
C ARG A 33 -34.84 12.54 0.07
N HIS A 34 -35.49 12.90 1.17
CA HIS A 34 -35.12 14.04 1.99
C HIS A 34 -33.71 13.89 2.58
N ASN A 35 -33.41 12.75 3.22
CA ASN A 35 -32.09 12.49 3.78
C ASN A 35 -31.00 12.42 2.71
N LYS A 36 -31.30 11.89 1.51
CA LYS A 36 -30.36 11.95 0.37
C LYS A 36 -30.03 13.39 -0.02
N GLN A 37 -31.02 14.29 0.00
CA GLN A 37 -30.79 15.71 -0.29
C GLN A 37 -29.97 16.41 0.79
N VAL A 38 -30.20 16.08 2.06
CA VAL A 38 -29.39 16.59 3.19
C VAL A 38 -27.95 16.10 3.08
N LEU A 39 -27.74 14.83 2.76
CA LEU A 39 -26.41 14.25 2.58
C LEU A 39 -25.68 14.81 1.34
N GLU A 40 -26.38 15.06 0.24
CA GLU A 40 -25.85 15.79 -0.93
C GLU A 40 -25.27 17.15 -0.51
N ASP A 41 -26.03 17.95 0.26
CA ASP A 41 -25.59 19.25 0.75
C ASP A 41 -24.41 19.13 1.73
N PHE A 42 -24.41 18.10 2.58
CA PHE A 42 -23.30 17.77 3.48
C PHE A 42 -22.01 17.47 2.71
N PHE A 43 -22.06 16.57 1.72
CA PHE A 43 -20.88 16.22 0.93
C PHE A 43 -20.37 17.38 0.09
N ARG A 44 -21.27 18.19 -0.51
CA ARG A 44 -20.88 19.40 -1.23
C ARG A 44 -20.13 20.38 -0.33
N LYS A 45 -20.63 20.61 0.89
CA LYS A 45 -19.99 21.50 1.88
C LYS A 45 -18.70 20.91 2.45
N ALA A 46 -18.64 19.59 2.67
CA ALA A 46 -17.41 18.93 3.12
C ALA A 46 -16.31 19.04 2.05
N ARG A 47 -16.66 18.83 0.78
CA ARG A 47 -15.76 18.97 -0.36
C ARG A 47 -15.25 20.41 -0.52
N SER A 48 -16.14 21.41 -0.47
CA SER A 48 -15.73 22.81 -0.52
C SER A 48 -14.89 23.25 0.69
N GLY A 49 -15.02 22.54 1.82
CA GLY A 49 -14.16 22.68 2.99
C GLY A 49 -12.84 21.92 2.91
N GLY A 50 -12.47 21.34 1.77
CA GLY A 50 -11.19 20.66 1.55
C GLY A 50 -11.14 19.20 2.01
N ALA A 51 -12.29 18.55 2.28
CA ALA A 51 -12.28 17.12 2.55
C ALA A 51 -11.94 16.34 1.29
N GLY A 52 -10.88 15.52 1.35
CA GLY A 52 -10.46 14.66 0.23
C GLY A 52 -11.42 13.51 -0.04
N ASP A 53 -11.35 12.96 -1.25
CA ASP A 53 -12.31 11.97 -1.77
C ASP A 53 -12.42 10.71 -0.91
N ALA A 54 -11.30 10.19 -0.42
CA ALA A 54 -11.30 9.04 0.48
C ALA A 54 -12.08 9.30 1.79
N THR A 55 -12.07 10.55 2.29
CA THR A 55 -12.83 10.92 3.49
C THR A 55 -14.33 10.97 3.19
N LEU A 56 -14.71 11.54 2.05
CA LEU A 56 -16.10 11.61 1.61
C LEU A 56 -16.69 10.22 1.35
N GLN A 57 -15.94 9.34 0.68
CA GLN A 57 -16.27 7.93 0.49
C GLN A 57 -16.50 7.20 1.81
N ASN A 58 -15.62 7.43 2.80
CA ASN A 58 -15.78 6.84 4.14
C ASN A 58 -17.08 7.32 4.79
N TYR A 59 -17.36 8.62 4.81
CA TYR A 59 -18.61 9.14 5.36
C TYR A 59 -19.83 8.57 4.65
N ALA A 60 -19.82 8.55 3.31
CA ALA A 60 -20.92 8.01 2.52
C ALA A 60 -21.18 6.53 2.80
N SER A 61 -20.14 5.69 2.85
CA SER A 61 -20.27 4.29 3.23
C SER A 61 -20.89 4.10 4.63
N ARG A 62 -20.54 4.96 5.60
CA ARG A 62 -21.11 4.89 6.95
C ARG A 62 -22.59 5.29 6.97
N PHE A 63 -22.96 6.39 6.33
CA PHE A 63 -24.37 6.78 6.21
C PHE A 63 -25.19 5.76 5.42
N ASN A 64 -24.60 5.10 4.42
CA ASN A 64 -25.26 4.04 3.66
C ASN A 64 -25.66 2.88 4.57
N LYS A 65 -24.72 2.43 5.43
CA LYS A 65 -24.98 1.34 6.36
C LYS A 65 -25.94 1.71 7.49
N LEU A 66 -25.98 3.00 7.87
CA LEU A 66 -26.95 3.51 8.84
C LEU A 66 -28.37 3.64 8.28
N GLY A 67 -28.57 3.52 6.96
CA GLY A 67 -29.88 3.74 6.32
C GLY A 67 -31.03 2.96 6.99
N SER A 68 -30.83 1.68 7.26
CA SER A 68 -31.79 0.82 7.97
C SER A 68 -32.20 1.29 9.38
N LEU A 69 -31.45 2.20 10.00
CA LEU A 69 -31.71 2.74 11.35
C LEU A 69 -32.17 4.20 11.34
N ILE A 70 -32.17 4.85 10.17
CA ILE A 70 -32.54 6.25 10.04
C ILE A 70 -33.90 6.31 9.34
N ASP A 71 -34.97 6.18 10.14
CA ASP A 71 -36.35 6.42 9.72
C ASP A 71 -36.81 7.88 9.97
N PHE A 72 -35.96 8.68 10.62
CA PHE A 72 -36.16 10.10 10.90
C PHE A 72 -35.43 11.01 9.89
N ASN A 73 -35.71 12.32 9.95
CA ASN A 73 -35.03 13.32 9.14
C ASN A 73 -33.69 13.70 9.77
N LEU A 74 -32.58 13.49 9.05
CA LEU A 74 -31.22 13.76 9.55
C LEU A 74 -30.98 15.22 9.93
N ASP A 75 -31.67 16.16 9.29
CA ASP A 75 -31.59 17.59 9.60
C ASP A 75 -32.63 18.02 10.65
N GLN A 76 -33.44 17.11 11.19
CA GLN A 76 -34.45 17.36 12.23
C GLN A 76 -34.64 16.15 13.17
N PRO A 77 -33.57 15.59 13.78
CA PRO A 77 -33.73 14.45 14.68
C PRO A 77 -34.24 14.86 16.05
N GLU A 78 -34.93 13.96 16.74
CA GLU A 78 -35.07 14.00 18.19
C GLU A 78 -33.79 13.46 18.86
N LYS A 79 -33.53 13.85 20.12
CA LYS A 79 -32.37 13.32 20.85
C LYS A 79 -32.43 11.79 20.95
N GLN A 80 -33.63 11.25 21.21
CA GLN A 80 -33.88 9.82 21.34
C GLN A 80 -33.50 9.04 20.07
N ASP A 81 -33.77 9.58 18.88
CA ASP A 81 -33.39 8.94 17.61
C ASP A 81 -31.89 8.63 17.54
N LEU A 82 -31.06 9.56 18.00
CA LEU A 82 -29.61 9.39 18.02
C LEU A 82 -29.15 8.46 19.15
N GLU A 83 -29.85 8.46 20.29
CA GLU A 83 -29.60 7.52 21.39
C GLU A 83 -29.84 6.08 20.92
N GLU A 84 -30.89 5.84 20.12
CA GLU A 84 -31.22 4.53 19.57
C GLU A 84 -30.15 4.04 18.58
N VAL A 85 -29.64 4.92 17.71
CA VAL A 85 -28.51 4.59 16.83
C VAL A 85 -27.26 4.22 17.63
N VAL A 86 -26.91 4.99 18.66
CA VAL A 86 -25.73 4.71 19.51
C VAL A 86 -25.93 3.41 20.30
N ALA A 87 -27.12 3.19 20.86
CA ALA A 87 -27.46 1.96 21.58
C ALA A 87 -27.35 0.73 20.67
N ALA A 88 -27.74 0.82 19.40
CA ALA A 88 -27.60 -0.26 18.44
C ALA A 88 -26.12 -0.65 18.18
N PHE A 89 -25.18 0.30 18.21
CA PHE A 89 -23.75 -0.02 18.16
C PHE A 89 -23.23 -0.63 19.45
N ASN A 90 -23.66 -0.11 20.60
CA ASN A 90 -23.22 -0.61 21.91
C ASN A 90 -23.74 -2.03 22.19
N ARG A 91 -24.90 -2.41 21.61
CA ARG A 91 -25.47 -3.77 21.69
C ARG A 91 -25.01 -4.72 20.59
N ASP A 92 -24.13 -4.31 19.67
CA ASP A 92 -23.74 -5.10 18.50
C ASP A 92 -24.93 -5.52 17.59
N ASP A 93 -26.02 -4.73 17.57
CA ASP A 93 -27.19 -4.95 16.71
C ASP A 93 -26.83 -4.70 15.23
N ILE A 94 -25.88 -3.79 14.99
CA ILE A 94 -25.39 -3.45 13.66
C ILE A 94 -24.23 -4.37 13.29
N ARG A 95 -24.44 -5.19 12.27
CA ARG A 95 -23.47 -6.21 11.83
C ARG A 95 -22.93 -5.94 10.44
N LYS A 96 -21.76 -6.51 10.17
CA LYS A 96 -21.20 -6.64 8.83
C LYS A 96 -22.11 -7.53 7.97
N ASP A 97 -21.90 -7.51 6.66
CA ASP A 97 -22.70 -8.31 5.73
C ASP A 97 -22.49 -9.82 5.92
N ASN A 98 -21.35 -10.23 6.48
CA ASN A 98 -21.06 -11.60 6.88
C ASN A 98 -21.65 -12.00 8.25
N GLY A 99 -22.43 -11.12 8.89
CA GLY A 99 -23.08 -11.37 10.19
C GLY A 99 -22.20 -11.16 11.43
N GLU A 100 -20.91 -10.85 11.25
CA GLU A 100 -20.00 -10.53 12.36
C GLU A 100 -20.28 -9.14 12.94
N ARG A 101 -19.94 -8.95 14.22
CA ARG A 101 -19.91 -7.63 14.84
C ARG A 101 -18.82 -6.76 14.24
N TYR A 102 -19.02 -5.44 14.29
CA TYR A 102 -17.95 -4.50 13.96
C TYR A 102 -16.89 -4.46 15.06
N ALA A 103 -15.62 -4.37 14.66
CA ALA A 103 -14.55 -4.02 15.58
C ALA A 103 -14.71 -2.58 16.09
N ASP A 104 -14.22 -2.31 17.29
CA ASP A 104 -14.35 -1.01 17.98
C ASP A 104 -13.78 0.16 17.17
N TYR A 105 -12.66 -0.07 16.47
CA TYR A 105 -12.13 0.91 15.53
C TYR A 105 -13.12 1.27 14.41
N SER A 106 -13.88 0.29 13.90
CA SER A 106 -14.92 0.52 12.89
C SER A 106 -16.12 1.26 13.49
N LYS A 107 -16.57 0.90 14.69
CA LYS A 107 -17.62 1.62 15.43
C LYS A 107 -17.25 3.09 15.63
N ASN A 108 -16.02 3.36 16.08
CA ASN A 108 -15.50 4.73 16.22
C ASN A 108 -15.53 5.52 14.90
N LYS A 109 -15.36 4.87 13.73
CA LYS A 109 -15.51 5.56 12.43
C LYS A 109 -16.96 5.98 12.16
N PHE A 110 -17.96 5.19 12.57
CA PHE A 110 -19.36 5.61 12.50
C PHE A 110 -19.61 6.81 13.41
N TRP A 111 -19.15 6.74 14.67
CA TRP A 111 -19.23 7.86 15.61
C TRP A 111 -18.61 9.14 15.05
N LYS A 112 -17.41 9.07 14.46
CA LYS A 112 -16.75 10.20 13.81
C LYS A 112 -17.52 10.78 12.63
N ALA A 113 -18.19 9.94 11.83
CA ALA A 113 -19.02 10.41 10.71
C ALA A 113 -20.25 11.16 11.24
N MET A 114 -20.95 10.62 12.23
CA MET A 114 -22.09 11.28 12.90
C MET A 114 -21.68 12.58 13.57
N THR A 115 -20.58 12.57 14.32
CA THR A 115 -20.00 13.75 14.99
C THR A 115 -19.68 14.83 13.96
N ARG A 116 -19.04 14.46 12.84
CA ARG A 116 -18.73 15.42 11.78
C ARG A 116 -19.98 16.02 11.16
N PHE A 117 -21.04 15.24 11.01
CA PHE A 117 -22.32 15.71 10.50
C PHE A 117 -23.02 16.65 11.50
N TYR A 118 -23.29 16.22 12.73
CA TYR A 118 -24.05 17.03 13.68
C TYR A 118 -23.23 18.22 14.22
N GLN A 119 -21.98 18.01 14.66
CA GLN A 119 -21.17 19.12 15.19
C GLN A 119 -20.57 20.01 14.09
N GLY A 120 -20.27 19.44 12.92
CA GLY A 120 -19.56 20.14 11.84
C GLY A 120 -20.46 20.73 10.75
N PHE A 121 -21.56 20.05 10.41
CA PHE A 121 -22.47 20.46 9.34
C PHE A 121 -23.73 21.12 9.87
N ILE A 122 -24.46 20.48 10.79
CA ILE A 122 -25.60 21.09 11.50
C ILE A 122 -25.12 22.24 12.38
N LYS A 123 -24.05 22.04 13.17
CA LYS A 123 -23.43 23.01 14.10
C LYS A 123 -24.37 23.45 15.24
N SER A 124 -23.89 24.36 16.08
CA SER A 124 -24.64 24.99 17.17
C SER A 124 -25.80 25.84 16.63
N GLU A 125 -26.83 26.05 17.45
CA GLU A 125 -27.96 26.91 17.11
C GLU A 125 -27.51 28.30 16.62
N GLY A 126 -28.22 28.82 15.62
CA GLY A 126 -27.91 30.06 14.90
C GLY A 126 -26.75 29.95 13.91
N LYS A 127 -26.16 28.76 13.72
CA LYS A 127 -25.07 28.50 12.77
C LYS A 127 -25.29 27.17 12.05
N GLY A 128 -24.68 27.02 10.88
CA GLY A 128 -24.61 25.73 10.17
C GLY A 128 -25.74 25.50 9.17
N TYR A 129 -26.20 24.26 9.02
CA TYR A 129 -27.17 23.88 7.98
C TYR A 129 -28.61 24.16 8.38
N VAL A 130 -28.96 23.90 9.65
CA VAL A 130 -30.28 24.22 10.23
C VAL A 130 -30.08 25.14 11.42
N GLU A 131 -30.48 26.40 11.26
CA GLU A 131 -30.22 27.44 12.27
C GLU A 131 -30.95 27.19 13.59
N SER A 132 -32.08 26.48 13.59
CA SER A 132 -32.89 26.24 14.80
C SER A 132 -32.49 25.00 15.59
N ILE A 133 -31.43 24.29 15.19
CA ILE A 133 -31.02 23.03 15.82
C ILE A 133 -29.59 23.16 16.32
N ASP A 134 -29.36 22.65 17.53
CA ASP A 134 -28.03 22.55 18.11
C ASP A 134 -27.50 21.11 17.98
N GLY A 135 -26.72 20.87 16.93
CA GLY A 135 -26.08 19.57 16.67
C GLY A 135 -25.17 19.07 17.80
N PRO A 136 -24.27 19.91 18.36
CA PRO A 136 -23.50 19.55 19.55
C PRO A 136 -24.36 19.10 20.74
N LYS A 137 -25.44 19.83 21.05
CA LYS A 137 -26.36 19.47 22.14
C LYS A 137 -27.10 18.16 21.89
N LEU A 138 -27.42 17.85 20.63
CA LEU A 138 -28.02 16.57 20.26
C LEU A 138 -27.12 15.38 20.61
N LEU A 139 -25.79 15.54 20.52
CA LEU A 139 -24.82 14.49 20.85
C LEU A 139 -24.33 14.53 22.31
N GLU A 140 -24.88 15.43 23.13
CA GLU A 140 -24.48 15.59 24.52
C GLU A 140 -24.81 14.32 25.32
N ASP A 141 -23.83 13.87 26.13
CA ASP A 141 -23.87 12.65 26.94
C ASP A 141 -23.95 11.33 26.15
N MET A 142 -23.67 11.36 24.83
CA MET A 142 -23.62 10.17 24.00
C MET A 142 -22.18 9.76 23.69
N GLN A 143 -21.91 8.46 23.74
CA GLN A 143 -20.67 7.87 23.24
C GLN A 143 -20.89 6.42 22.80
N MET A 144 -20.16 6.01 21.77
CA MET A 144 -20.04 4.58 21.47
C MET A 144 -19.06 3.96 22.45
N ASP A 145 -19.42 2.82 23.02
CA ASP A 145 -18.57 2.02 23.89
C ASP A 145 -17.53 1.29 23.01
N VAL A 146 -16.34 1.86 22.94
CA VAL A 146 -15.24 1.39 22.09
C VAL A 146 -13.94 1.38 22.86
N GLU A 147 -13.24 0.25 22.80
CA GLU A 147 -11.89 0.11 23.33
C GLU A 147 -10.89 0.16 22.16
N LEU A 148 -10.22 1.31 22.02
CA LEU A 148 -9.25 1.53 20.95
C LEU A 148 -7.85 1.19 21.45
N SER A 149 -7.33 0.03 21.07
CA SER A 149 -5.91 -0.25 21.26
C SER A 149 -5.05 0.51 20.26
N THR A 150 -3.93 1.02 20.76
CA THR A 150 -2.86 1.59 19.96
C THR A 150 -1.54 0.85 20.16
N GLU A 151 -1.59 -0.26 20.90
CA GLU A 151 -0.44 -1.11 21.16
C GLU A 151 0.00 -1.79 19.86
N VAL A 152 1.31 -1.87 19.69
CA VAL A 152 1.94 -2.58 18.57
C VAL A 152 2.41 -3.90 19.12
N ASP A 153 1.79 -4.98 18.64
CA ASP A 153 2.26 -6.35 18.90
C ASP A 153 3.50 -6.60 18.04
N SER A 154 4.68 -6.59 18.68
CA SER A 154 5.96 -6.83 18.00
C SER A 154 6.06 -8.23 17.41
N ASP A 155 5.45 -9.21 18.05
CA ASP A 155 5.57 -10.63 17.70
C ASP A 155 4.75 -10.94 16.44
N SER A 156 3.79 -10.07 16.13
CA SER A 156 3.02 -10.10 14.89
C SER A 156 3.73 -9.46 13.68
N LEU A 157 5.00 -9.06 13.79
CA LEU A 157 5.75 -8.34 12.76
C LEU A 157 7.03 -9.10 12.38
N PRO A 158 7.42 -9.09 11.09
CA PRO A 158 8.58 -9.85 10.66
C PRO A 158 9.90 -9.26 11.18
N ALA A 159 10.78 -10.13 11.66
CA ALA A 159 12.19 -9.86 11.92
C ALA A 159 12.97 -9.64 10.60
N PRO A 160 14.15 -8.98 10.61
CA PRO A 160 14.97 -8.79 9.42
C PRO A 160 15.32 -10.08 8.68
N GLU A 161 15.58 -11.17 9.39
CA GLU A 161 15.85 -12.50 8.83
C GLU A 161 14.64 -13.02 8.05
N GLN A 162 13.44 -12.94 8.63
CA GLN A 162 12.20 -13.33 7.94
C GLN A 162 11.94 -12.47 6.69
N VAL A 163 12.29 -11.17 6.73
CA VAL A 163 12.21 -10.30 5.54
C VAL A 163 13.16 -10.79 4.44
N ALA A 164 14.36 -11.24 4.79
CA ALA A 164 15.33 -11.79 3.84
C ALA A 164 14.80 -13.09 3.21
N GLU A 165 14.28 -14.02 4.01
CA GLU A 165 13.71 -15.29 3.54
C GLU A 165 12.50 -15.07 2.61
N VAL A 166 11.63 -14.10 2.93
CA VAL A 166 10.52 -13.71 2.04
C VAL A 166 11.02 -13.10 0.72
N ALA A 167 12.11 -12.33 0.77
CA ALA A 167 12.71 -11.74 -0.44
C ALA A 167 13.40 -12.79 -1.32
N GLU A 168 14.06 -13.81 -0.73
CA GLU A 168 14.61 -14.98 -1.41
C GLU A 168 13.53 -15.83 -2.08
N ALA A 169 12.36 -15.92 -1.45
CA ALA A 169 11.21 -16.60 -2.00
C ALA A 169 10.43 -15.78 -3.05
N ALA A 170 10.85 -14.56 -3.38
CA ALA A 170 10.17 -13.75 -4.40
C ALA A 170 10.35 -14.32 -5.83
N GLU A 171 9.37 -14.08 -6.72
CA GLU A 171 9.34 -14.69 -8.07
C GLU A 171 10.28 -13.99 -9.08
N SER A 172 10.66 -12.75 -8.82
CA SER A 172 11.39 -11.92 -9.78
C SER A 172 12.21 -10.85 -9.08
N LEU A 173 13.20 -10.28 -9.78
CA LEU A 173 14.00 -9.16 -9.31
C LEU A 173 13.14 -7.98 -8.82
N ARG A 174 12.05 -7.66 -9.53
CA ARG A 174 11.11 -6.62 -9.12
C ARG A 174 10.45 -6.95 -7.77
N ASP A 175 10.04 -8.20 -7.59
CA ASP A 175 9.33 -8.63 -6.38
C ASP A 175 10.31 -8.68 -5.18
N THR A 176 11.55 -9.16 -5.39
CA THR A 176 12.64 -9.06 -4.40
C THR A 176 12.92 -7.61 -4.02
N ALA A 177 13.02 -6.73 -5.02
CA ALA A 177 13.21 -5.30 -4.80
C ALA A 177 12.06 -4.69 -3.99
N ILE A 178 10.79 -5.03 -4.29
CA ILE A 178 9.62 -4.55 -3.53
C ILE A 178 9.71 -4.95 -2.05
N VAL A 179 10.06 -6.20 -1.75
CA VAL A 179 10.16 -6.69 -0.37
C VAL A 179 11.26 -5.95 0.39
N LEU A 180 12.49 -5.96 -0.16
CA LEU A 180 13.65 -5.35 0.50
C LEU A 180 13.55 -3.83 0.59
N PHE A 181 13.14 -3.16 -0.49
CA PHE A 181 13.01 -1.70 -0.55
C PHE A 181 11.84 -1.19 0.29
N GLY A 182 10.70 -1.90 0.26
CA GLY A 182 9.53 -1.60 1.08
C GLY A 182 9.89 -1.59 2.57
N TRP A 183 10.56 -2.66 3.04
CA TRP A 183 11.02 -2.73 4.43
C TRP A 183 12.10 -1.69 4.74
N ALA A 184 13.11 -1.55 3.88
CA ALA A 184 14.24 -0.67 4.16
C ALA A 184 13.84 0.81 4.29
N THR A 185 12.88 1.26 3.47
CA THR A 185 12.29 2.61 3.52
C THR A 185 11.25 2.78 4.63
N GLY A 186 10.51 1.73 4.98
CA GLY A 186 9.33 1.84 5.86
C GLY A 186 8.27 2.81 5.31
N ALA A 187 8.26 3.03 4.00
CA ALA A 187 7.32 3.91 3.33
C ALA A 187 5.90 3.37 3.44
N ARG A 188 4.90 4.26 3.37
CA ARG A 188 3.51 3.83 3.22
C ARG A 188 3.34 3.24 1.83
N VAL A 189 2.45 2.26 1.68
CA VAL A 189 2.15 1.66 0.37
C VAL A 189 1.79 2.70 -0.69
N GLY A 190 1.03 3.73 -0.34
CA GLY A 190 0.63 4.81 -1.26
C GLY A 190 1.71 5.87 -1.52
N GLU A 191 2.90 5.75 -0.92
CA GLU A 191 4.09 6.53 -1.28
C GLU A 191 4.93 5.78 -2.33
N LEU A 192 4.79 4.45 -2.41
CA LEU A 192 5.55 3.60 -3.33
C LEU A 192 4.73 3.15 -4.54
N PHE A 193 3.43 2.94 -4.35
CA PHE A 193 2.54 2.28 -5.31
C PHE A 193 1.25 3.08 -5.49
N SER A 194 0.71 3.02 -6.69
CA SER A 194 -0.62 3.57 -6.97
C SER A 194 -1.70 2.90 -6.13
N THR A 195 -2.69 3.68 -5.71
CA THR A 195 -3.85 3.20 -4.94
C THR A 195 -5.13 3.68 -5.61
N GLN A 196 -6.28 3.13 -5.22
CA GLN A 196 -7.58 3.60 -5.72
C GLN A 196 -7.94 5.05 -5.36
N TYR A 197 -7.17 5.68 -4.46
CA TYR A 197 -7.41 7.05 -3.99
C TYR A 197 -6.29 8.04 -4.34
N ASN A 198 -5.14 7.52 -4.77
CA ASN A 198 -3.96 8.31 -5.04
C ASN A 198 -3.18 7.64 -6.15
N GLU A 199 -3.04 8.35 -7.27
CA GLU A 199 -2.25 7.90 -8.43
C GLU A 199 -0.74 8.16 -8.24
N ASN A 200 -0.35 8.85 -7.16
CA ASN A 200 1.06 9.01 -6.81
C ASN A 200 1.76 7.66 -6.69
N THR A 201 2.97 7.59 -7.21
CA THR A 201 3.80 6.39 -7.23
C THR A 201 5.26 6.83 -7.20
N LEU A 202 6.13 5.98 -6.66
CA LEU A 202 7.56 6.23 -6.70
C LEU A 202 8.06 6.16 -8.15
N LYS A 203 8.82 7.17 -8.56
CA LYS A 203 9.47 7.27 -9.86
C LYS A 203 10.98 7.17 -9.74
N TRP A 204 11.64 6.90 -10.86
CA TRP A 204 13.11 6.84 -10.89
C TRP A 204 13.78 8.18 -10.57
N ASN A 205 13.14 9.31 -10.90
CA ASN A 205 13.62 10.65 -10.53
C ASN A 205 13.63 10.90 -9.02
N ASP A 206 12.89 10.11 -8.23
CA ASP A 206 12.86 10.20 -6.77
C ASP A 206 14.04 9.45 -6.13
N LEU A 207 14.89 8.81 -6.94
CA LEU A 207 15.99 7.94 -6.52
C LEU A 207 17.34 8.51 -6.93
N THR A 208 18.24 8.71 -5.96
CA THR A 208 19.63 9.15 -6.22
C THR A 208 20.63 8.11 -5.70
N PHE A 209 21.26 7.37 -6.62
CA PHE A 209 22.28 6.37 -6.29
C PHE A 209 23.63 7.03 -5.97
N GLU A 210 24.14 6.82 -4.75
CA GLU A 210 25.52 7.12 -4.38
C GLU A 210 26.36 5.84 -4.29
N SER A 211 27.63 5.97 -3.88
CA SER A 211 28.57 4.84 -3.78
C SER A 211 28.21 3.83 -2.69
N ASP A 212 27.63 4.28 -1.57
CA ASP A 212 27.40 3.46 -0.36
C ASP A 212 25.96 3.50 0.16
N LYS A 213 25.09 4.34 -0.42
CA LYS A 213 23.65 4.44 -0.13
C LYS A 213 22.83 4.89 -1.36
N LEU A 214 21.52 4.71 -1.27
CA LEU A 214 20.51 5.25 -2.18
C LEU A 214 19.68 6.30 -1.41
N TRP A 215 19.60 7.52 -1.91
CA TRP A 215 18.64 8.51 -1.40
C TRP A 215 17.28 8.32 -2.06
N VAL A 216 16.22 8.40 -1.27
CA VAL A 216 14.83 8.22 -1.69
C VAL A 216 14.02 9.42 -1.25
N GLU A 217 13.47 10.17 -2.20
CA GLU A 217 12.46 11.18 -1.93
C GLU A 217 11.06 10.53 -1.87
N LEU A 218 10.31 10.81 -0.81
CA LEU A 218 8.98 10.27 -0.58
C LEU A 218 7.99 11.40 -0.32
N ASP A 219 6.96 11.50 -1.16
CA ASP A 219 5.84 12.42 -0.97
C ASP A 219 4.73 11.75 -0.14
N GLY A 220 4.64 12.17 1.13
CA GLY A 220 3.65 11.68 2.08
C GLY A 220 2.62 12.74 2.45
N LYS A 221 1.54 12.29 3.10
CA LYS A 221 0.45 13.17 3.59
C LYS A 221 0.93 14.36 4.45
N SER A 222 2.04 14.20 5.15
CA SER A 222 2.63 15.18 6.07
C SER A 222 3.71 16.06 5.41
N GLY A 223 3.89 15.93 4.10
CA GLY A 223 4.93 16.58 3.31
C GLY A 223 6.00 15.61 2.82
N ASN A 224 6.91 16.13 2.00
CA ASN A 224 8.02 15.39 1.43
C ASN A 224 9.07 15.10 2.50
N ARG A 225 9.74 13.96 2.35
CA ARG A 225 10.94 13.62 3.12
C ARG A 225 11.94 12.91 2.23
N GLU A 226 13.20 13.06 2.56
CA GLU A 226 14.29 12.33 1.93
C GLU A 226 14.91 11.38 2.96
N ILE A 227 15.11 10.12 2.58
CA ILE A 227 15.71 9.11 3.46
C ILE A 227 16.84 8.37 2.76
N PRO A 228 17.95 8.08 3.47
CA PRO A 228 19.02 7.25 2.93
C PRO A 228 18.72 5.77 3.19
N VAL A 229 18.95 4.93 2.18
CA VAL A 229 18.72 3.49 2.23
C VAL A 229 19.96 2.76 1.72
N LYS A 230 20.54 1.91 2.58
CA LYS A 230 21.72 1.10 2.23
C LYS A 230 21.36 -0.34 1.87
N THR A 231 20.50 -0.94 2.69
CA THR A 231 20.06 -2.33 2.67
C THR A 231 19.59 -2.80 1.31
N SER A 232 18.71 -2.04 0.66
CA SER A 232 18.13 -2.39 -0.65
C SER A 232 18.83 -1.73 -1.85
N MET A 233 19.96 -1.03 -1.65
CA MET A 233 20.57 -0.26 -2.74
C MET A 233 21.07 -1.15 -3.88
N ALA A 234 21.64 -2.32 -3.56
CA ALA A 234 22.15 -3.27 -4.55
C ALA A 234 21.04 -3.78 -5.47
N VAL A 235 19.93 -4.28 -4.90
CA VAL A 235 18.79 -4.80 -5.67
C VAL A 235 18.11 -3.69 -6.49
N MET A 236 18.00 -2.48 -5.96
CA MET A 236 17.44 -1.35 -6.70
C MET A 236 18.32 -0.92 -7.86
N ARG A 237 19.65 -0.96 -7.69
CA ARG A 237 20.59 -0.68 -8.76
C ARG A 237 20.51 -1.74 -9.85
N GLN A 238 20.42 -3.01 -9.47
CA GLN A 238 20.23 -4.09 -10.44
C GLN A 238 18.92 -3.93 -11.22
N LEU A 239 17.82 -3.55 -10.55
CA LEU A 239 16.53 -3.29 -11.19
C LEU A 239 16.60 -2.10 -12.17
N TRP A 240 17.34 -1.05 -11.82
CA TRP A 240 17.62 0.06 -12.73
C TRP A 240 18.46 -0.39 -13.93
N GLU A 241 19.49 -1.19 -13.71
CA GLU A 241 20.41 -1.68 -14.75
C GLU A 241 19.77 -2.72 -15.69
N SER A 242 18.69 -3.40 -15.27
CA SER A 242 18.05 -4.47 -16.04
C SER A 242 17.15 -4.01 -17.19
N GLY A 243 16.99 -2.70 -17.40
CA GLY A 243 16.13 -2.16 -18.45
C GLY A 243 16.46 -0.71 -18.81
N SER A 244 15.87 -0.23 -19.91
CA SER A 244 15.85 1.19 -20.26
C SER A 244 14.66 1.84 -19.58
N HIS A 245 14.91 2.79 -18.68
CA HIS A 245 13.88 3.50 -17.92
C HIS A 245 14.02 5.01 -18.14
N ASP A 246 12.91 5.71 -18.35
CA ASP A 246 12.89 7.16 -18.25
C ASP A 246 12.80 7.58 -16.77
N LEU A 247 13.34 8.75 -16.42
CA LEU A 247 13.34 9.22 -15.02
C LEU A 247 11.91 9.43 -14.47
N ASP A 248 10.96 9.77 -15.34
CA ASP A 248 9.56 9.96 -14.96
C ASP A 248 8.77 8.64 -14.85
N ASP A 249 9.35 7.51 -15.24
CA ASP A 249 8.68 6.22 -15.18
C ASP A 249 8.52 5.76 -13.72
N PRO A 250 7.40 5.06 -13.41
CA PRO A 250 7.27 4.39 -12.13
C PRO A 250 8.37 3.35 -11.93
N VAL A 251 8.94 3.30 -10.74
CA VAL A 251 9.98 2.30 -10.38
C VAL A 251 9.42 0.89 -10.45
N PHE A 252 8.21 0.70 -9.92
CA PHE A 252 7.54 -0.60 -9.89
C PHE A 252 6.33 -0.59 -10.81
N THR A 253 6.39 -1.37 -11.87
CA THR A 253 5.36 -1.41 -12.92
C THR A 253 4.68 -2.77 -13.00
N LYS A 254 3.50 -2.83 -13.64
CA LYS A 254 2.83 -4.10 -13.96
C LYS A 254 3.59 -4.83 -15.07
N ASN A 255 3.66 -6.16 -14.99
CA ASN A 255 4.29 -6.99 -16.04
C ASN A 255 3.55 -6.90 -17.39
N SER A 256 2.24 -6.66 -17.36
CA SER A 256 1.43 -6.56 -18.56
C SER A 256 1.12 -5.11 -18.91
N ARG A 257 1.19 -4.81 -20.21
CA ARG A 257 0.73 -3.52 -20.73
C ARG A 257 -0.76 -3.36 -20.45
N THR A 258 -1.13 -2.16 -20.02
CA THR A 258 -2.51 -1.76 -19.89
C THR A 258 -2.93 -0.98 -21.13
N TYR A 259 -4.15 -1.26 -21.58
CA TYR A 259 -4.70 -0.71 -22.81
C TYR A 259 -5.59 0.48 -22.52
N TYR A 260 -5.39 1.56 -23.26
CA TYR A 260 -6.11 2.80 -23.15
C TYR A 260 -6.68 3.21 -24.51
N CYS A 261 -7.82 3.88 -24.48
CA CYS A 261 -8.36 4.54 -25.65
C CYS A 261 -7.45 5.72 -26.04
N PRO A 262 -6.92 5.77 -27.27
CA PRO A 262 -6.04 6.85 -27.70
C PRO A 262 -6.74 8.21 -27.80
N GLU A 263 -8.07 8.24 -27.94
CA GLU A 263 -8.82 9.50 -28.05
C GLU A 263 -9.11 10.16 -26.70
N CYS A 264 -9.55 9.39 -25.71
CA CYS A 264 -10.03 9.93 -24.43
C CYS A 264 -9.21 9.48 -23.22
N GLY A 265 -8.22 8.61 -23.42
CA GLY A 265 -7.37 8.08 -22.34
C GLY A 265 -8.09 7.13 -21.38
N GLN A 266 -9.34 6.74 -21.64
CA GLN A 266 -10.05 5.80 -20.79
C GLN A 266 -9.49 4.38 -20.96
N ARG A 267 -9.28 3.68 -19.83
CA ARG A 267 -8.85 2.28 -19.83
C ARG A 267 -9.83 1.41 -20.64
N THR A 268 -9.30 0.53 -21.48
CA THR A 268 -10.08 -0.38 -22.31
C THR A 268 -9.55 -1.82 -22.20
N SER A 269 -10.27 -2.76 -22.81
CA SER A 269 -9.90 -4.17 -22.88
C SER A 269 -10.36 -4.75 -24.22
N PRO A 270 -9.74 -5.83 -24.70
CA PRO A 270 -10.15 -6.47 -25.94
C PRO A 270 -11.62 -6.91 -25.85
N VAL A 271 -12.41 -6.60 -26.88
CA VAL A 271 -13.81 -7.03 -26.98
C VAL A 271 -13.96 -8.35 -27.74
N THR A 272 -12.91 -8.78 -28.45
CA THR A 272 -12.88 -10.05 -29.19
C THR A 272 -12.02 -11.10 -28.49
N ARG A 273 -12.41 -12.38 -28.64
CA ARG A 273 -11.62 -13.55 -28.21
C ARG A 273 -10.80 -14.10 -29.39
N THR A 274 -9.91 -13.28 -29.92
CA THR A 274 -9.03 -13.60 -31.06
C THR A 274 -7.55 -13.69 -30.62
N THR A 275 -6.67 -14.05 -31.56
CA THR A 275 -5.20 -14.00 -31.34
C THR A 275 -4.75 -12.58 -30.99
N TYR A 276 -3.63 -12.44 -30.29
CA TYR A 276 -3.11 -11.14 -29.81
C TYR A 276 -3.05 -10.06 -30.90
N GLU A 277 -2.59 -10.44 -32.10
CA GLU A 277 -2.47 -9.56 -33.27
C GLU A 277 -3.84 -9.07 -33.78
N ASN A 278 -4.86 -9.91 -33.69
CA ASN A 278 -6.21 -9.66 -34.21
C ASN A 278 -7.19 -9.18 -33.14
N ARG A 279 -6.69 -8.73 -31.98
CA ARG A 279 -7.54 -8.17 -30.92
C ARG A 279 -8.10 -6.84 -31.35
N GLU A 280 -9.40 -6.69 -31.17
CA GLU A 280 -10.12 -5.43 -31.36
C GLU A 280 -10.47 -4.86 -30.00
N TYR A 281 -10.40 -3.53 -29.91
CA TYR A 281 -10.66 -2.76 -28.71
C TYR A 281 -11.78 -1.77 -29.02
N GLN A 282 -12.63 -1.52 -28.03
CA GLN A 282 -13.67 -0.51 -28.10
C GLN A 282 -13.64 0.31 -26.80
N CYS A 283 -13.66 1.63 -26.93
CA CYS A 283 -13.74 2.52 -25.79
C CYS A 283 -15.04 2.25 -25.00
N GLN A 284 -14.92 2.23 -23.67
CA GLN A 284 -16.05 1.98 -22.75
C GLN A 284 -16.68 3.29 -22.23
N SER A 285 -16.21 4.44 -22.71
CA SER A 285 -16.81 5.73 -22.36
C SER A 285 -18.13 5.92 -23.06
N GLU A 286 -19.15 6.40 -22.34
CA GLU A 286 -20.41 6.83 -22.97
C GLU A 286 -20.20 8.00 -23.95
N LYS A 287 -19.10 8.75 -23.81
CA LYS A 287 -18.78 9.95 -24.59
C LYS A 287 -17.73 9.72 -25.68
N CYS A 288 -17.21 8.50 -25.84
CA CYS A 288 -16.17 8.19 -26.83
C CYS A 288 -16.53 6.93 -27.60
N SER A 289 -16.55 7.04 -28.93
CA SER A 289 -16.94 5.97 -29.85
C SER A 289 -15.77 5.23 -30.48
N TRP A 290 -14.53 5.49 -30.01
CA TRP A 290 -13.33 4.90 -30.60
C TRP A 290 -13.39 3.37 -30.61
N LYS A 291 -12.97 2.79 -31.74
CA LYS A 291 -12.71 1.36 -31.94
C LYS A 291 -11.45 1.23 -32.76
N GLY A 292 -10.62 0.24 -32.46
CA GLY A 292 -9.38 0.01 -33.19
C GLY A 292 -8.75 -1.34 -32.88
N GLY A 293 -7.76 -1.71 -33.67
CA GLY A 293 -7.00 -2.94 -33.51
C GLY A 293 -5.85 -2.81 -32.50
N ASN A 294 -5.14 -3.92 -32.30
CA ASN A 294 -3.99 -4.01 -31.39
C ASN A 294 -2.84 -3.05 -31.72
N GLN A 295 -2.72 -2.55 -32.95
CA GLN A 295 -1.70 -1.55 -33.31
C GLN A 295 -2.13 -0.11 -33.02
N GLU A 296 -3.44 0.12 -32.89
CA GLU A 296 -4.02 1.46 -32.72
C GLU A 296 -4.34 1.77 -31.26
N VAL A 297 -4.53 0.74 -30.43
CA VAL A 297 -4.75 0.92 -28.99
C VAL A 297 -3.50 1.47 -28.31
N ASP A 298 -3.69 2.43 -27.42
CA ASP A 298 -2.60 2.97 -26.61
C ASP A 298 -2.21 1.94 -25.54
N LYS A 299 -0.93 1.57 -25.49
CA LYS A 299 -0.40 0.53 -24.60
C LYS A 299 0.60 1.16 -23.65
N ARG A 300 0.21 1.30 -22.40
CA ARG A 300 1.06 1.92 -21.37
C ARG A 300 1.58 0.89 -20.39
N VAL A 301 2.74 1.19 -19.85
CA VAL A 301 3.29 0.51 -18.68
C VAL A 301 2.74 1.24 -17.47
N ASP A 302 1.81 0.61 -16.76
CA ASP A 302 1.19 1.22 -15.59
C ASP A 302 2.03 0.97 -14.34
N PRO A 303 1.97 1.89 -13.35
CA PRO A 303 2.46 1.64 -12.01
C PRO A 303 1.81 0.39 -11.40
N LEU A 304 2.55 -0.30 -10.54
CA LEU A 304 2.01 -1.37 -9.71
C LEU A 304 1.02 -0.78 -8.69
N THR A 305 -0.02 -1.55 -8.36
CA THR A 305 -1.01 -1.13 -7.36
C THR A 305 -0.72 -1.74 -6.00
N ASP A 306 -1.15 -1.07 -4.93
CA ASP A 306 -1.09 -1.59 -3.56
C ASP A 306 -1.76 -2.97 -3.41
N HIS A 307 -2.88 -3.20 -4.11
CA HIS A 307 -3.54 -4.50 -4.14
C HIS A 307 -2.65 -5.58 -4.78
N SER A 308 -1.95 -5.27 -5.87
CA SER A 308 -1.01 -6.19 -6.49
C SER A 308 0.17 -6.51 -5.57
N VAL A 309 0.68 -5.51 -4.84
CA VAL A 309 1.75 -5.70 -3.86
C VAL A 309 1.31 -6.59 -2.70
N ARG A 310 0.09 -6.41 -2.20
CA ARG A 310 -0.48 -7.31 -1.18
C ARG A 310 -0.51 -8.75 -1.66
N ARG A 311 -0.99 -9.01 -2.89
CA ARG A 311 -1.04 -10.36 -3.47
C ARG A 311 0.35 -10.94 -3.75
N LEU A 312 1.31 -10.10 -4.10
CA LEU A 312 2.71 -10.48 -4.25
C LEU A 312 3.29 -10.94 -2.91
N LEU A 313 3.12 -10.12 -1.87
CA LEU A 313 3.65 -10.39 -0.54
C LEU A 313 3.03 -11.65 0.07
N GLU A 314 1.70 -11.81 0.00
CA GLU A 314 0.98 -13.03 0.41
C GLU A 314 1.56 -14.28 -0.29
N ARG A 315 1.90 -14.19 -1.58
CA ARG A 315 2.49 -15.31 -2.34
C ARG A 315 3.96 -15.57 -1.96
N ALA A 316 4.75 -14.52 -1.74
CA ALA A 316 6.15 -14.63 -1.33
C ALA A 316 6.27 -15.26 0.06
N ILE A 317 5.48 -14.78 1.03
CA ILE A 317 5.38 -15.35 2.38
C ILE A 317 4.99 -16.83 2.33
N LYS A 318 3.99 -17.16 1.49
CA LYS A 318 3.59 -18.56 1.29
C LYS A 318 4.72 -19.43 0.76
N ARG A 319 5.51 -18.94 -0.20
CA ARG A 319 6.65 -19.69 -0.77
C ARG A 319 7.79 -19.83 0.23
N ALA A 320 7.99 -18.85 1.12
CA ALA A 320 8.92 -18.94 2.23
C ALA A 320 8.45 -19.90 3.33
N GLY A 321 7.20 -20.38 3.29
CA GLY A 321 6.65 -21.27 4.31
C GLY A 321 6.20 -20.58 5.61
N MET A 322 6.20 -19.25 5.65
CA MET A 322 5.97 -18.43 6.85
C MET A 322 4.51 -17.98 7.05
N GLN A 323 3.55 -18.72 6.48
CA GLN A 323 2.14 -18.32 6.59
C GLN A 323 1.67 -18.37 8.04
N GLY A 324 1.17 -17.25 8.55
CA GLY A 324 0.68 -17.14 9.92
C GLY A 324 1.75 -16.88 10.99
N GLU A 325 3.03 -16.72 10.62
CA GLU A 325 4.07 -16.31 11.57
C GLU A 325 3.97 -14.84 11.96
N PHE A 326 3.51 -13.98 11.04
CA PHE A 326 3.34 -12.55 11.24
C PHE A 326 2.22 -11.99 10.35
N ASN A 327 1.88 -10.73 10.56
CA ASN A 327 0.89 -10.02 9.76
C ASN A 327 1.37 -9.81 8.31
N GLU A 328 0.69 -10.45 7.35
CA GLU A 328 1.04 -10.42 5.92
C GLU A 328 0.65 -9.11 5.21
N ASN A 329 0.01 -8.16 5.91
CA ASN A 329 -0.39 -6.92 5.27
C ASN A 329 0.81 -6.00 5.04
N PRO A 330 0.94 -5.35 3.86
CA PRO A 330 2.14 -4.56 3.54
C PRO A 330 2.47 -3.41 4.50
N HIS A 331 1.46 -2.83 5.17
CA HIS A 331 1.72 -1.75 6.13
C HIS A 331 2.46 -2.26 7.36
N ASP A 332 2.05 -3.41 7.88
CA ASP A 332 2.68 -4.07 9.01
C ASP A 332 4.05 -4.63 8.61
N PHE A 333 4.10 -5.37 7.50
CA PHE A 333 5.32 -5.99 6.99
C PHE A 333 6.43 -4.98 6.67
N PHE A 334 6.11 -3.81 6.10
CA PHE A 334 7.11 -2.80 5.75
C PHE A 334 7.31 -1.75 6.83
N ARG A 335 6.23 -1.02 7.17
CA ARG A 335 6.35 0.21 7.94
C ARG A 335 6.44 -0.04 9.43
N LYS A 336 5.58 -0.90 9.98
CA LYS A 336 5.58 -1.15 11.43
C LYS A 336 6.82 -1.92 11.87
N SER A 337 7.17 -3.00 11.15
CA SER A 337 8.40 -3.76 11.40
C SER A 337 9.64 -2.88 11.34
N ARG A 338 9.78 -2.01 10.32
CA ARG A 338 10.89 -1.06 10.23
C ARG A 338 10.87 -0.03 11.35
N ALA A 339 9.69 0.42 11.79
CA ALA A 339 9.57 1.35 12.92
C ALA A 339 10.01 0.73 14.24
N ILE A 340 9.66 -0.53 14.52
CA ILE A 340 10.18 -1.29 15.66
C ILE A 340 11.69 -1.39 15.58
N TYR A 341 12.22 -1.83 14.44
CA TYR A 341 13.67 -1.95 14.25
C TYR A 341 14.38 -0.62 14.52
N LYS A 342 13.88 0.49 13.96
CA LYS A 342 14.45 1.83 14.19
C LYS A 342 14.42 2.23 15.66
N ALA A 343 13.32 1.97 16.37
CA ALA A 343 13.22 2.23 17.79
C ALA A 343 14.26 1.41 18.58
N ARG A 344 14.40 0.10 18.27
CA ARG A 344 15.35 -0.80 18.95
C ARG A 344 16.82 -0.42 18.74
N ILE A 345 17.18 0.10 17.57
CA ILE A 345 18.54 0.63 17.35
C ILE A 345 18.75 2.05 17.90
N GLY A 346 17.80 2.57 18.69
CA GLY A 346 17.95 3.81 19.44
C GLY A 346 17.54 5.09 18.72
N TYR A 347 16.71 5.02 17.68
CA TYR A 347 16.16 6.25 17.09
C TYR A 347 15.31 7.00 18.11
N SER A 348 15.60 8.30 18.25
CA SER A 348 14.75 9.21 19.01
C SER A 348 13.41 9.48 18.29
N ASP A 349 12.41 9.95 19.04
CA ASP A 349 11.11 10.39 18.51
C ASP A 349 11.28 11.34 17.30
N HIS A 350 12.17 12.33 17.40
CA HIS A 350 12.45 13.27 16.31
C HIS A 350 13.03 12.59 15.06
N GLN A 351 14.00 11.68 15.23
CA GLN A 351 14.58 10.93 14.11
C GLN A 351 13.55 10.01 13.47
N MET A 352 12.70 9.35 14.26
CA MET A 352 11.61 8.54 13.72
C MET A 352 10.60 9.38 12.95
N ARG A 353 10.21 10.56 13.46
CA ARG A 353 9.32 11.49 12.74
C ARG A 353 9.90 11.90 11.40
N GLY A 354 11.18 12.26 11.36
CA GLY A 354 11.89 12.58 10.11
C GLY A 354 11.92 11.40 9.14
N PHE A 355 12.26 10.21 9.61
CA PHE A 355 12.38 9.01 8.76
C PHE A 355 11.02 8.52 8.21
N PHE A 356 9.98 8.51 9.05
CA PHE A 356 8.67 7.97 8.69
C PHE A 356 7.68 9.03 8.18
N GLY A 357 8.04 10.31 8.23
CA GLY A 357 7.16 11.42 7.91
C GLY A 357 5.96 11.46 8.83
N TRP A 358 6.16 11.40 10.15
CA TRP A 358 5.09 11.60 11.12
C TRP A 358 5.00 13.08 11.51
N SER A 359 3.79 13.63 11.59
CA SER A 359 3.58 15.02 12.01
C SER A 359 3.96 15.20 13.48
N GLU A 360 4.33 16.41 13.90
CA GLU A 360 4.67 16.74 15.30
C GLU A 360 3.60 16.32 16.32
N THR A 361 2.32 16.41 15.94
CA THR A 361 1.19 16.04 16.82
C THR A 361 0.79 14.57 16.74
N SER A 362 1.55 13.73 16.04
CA SER A 362 1.23 12.29 15.92
C SER A 362 1.71 11.53 17.14
N ASP A 363 0.85 10.68 17.70
CA ASP A 363 1.23 9.72 18.75
C ASP A 363 1.95 8.48 18.20
N ALA A 364 2.07 8.34 16.88
CA ALA A 364 2.62 7.14 16.26
C ALA A 364 4.00 6.71 16.78
N PRO A 365 5.01 7.60 16.97
CA PRO A 365 6.32 7.18 17.49
C PRO A 365 6.25 6.60 18.91
N LYS A 366 5.33 7.13 19.75
CA LYS A 366 5.19 6.74 21.16
C LYS A 366 4.96 5.23 21.29
N HIS A 367 4.16 4.64 20.40
CA HIS A 367 3.81 3.23 20.44
C HIS A 367 5.05 2.34 20.25
N TYR A 368 5.97 2.72 19.37
CA TYR A 368 7.19 1.94 19.11
C TYR A 368 8.27 2.17 20.18
N LEU A 369 8.40 3.41 20.67
CA LEU A 369 9.38 3.74 21.71
C LEU A 369 9.05 3.12 23.08
N THR A 370 7.78 2.79 23.32
CA THR A 370 7.36 2.12 24.57
C THR A 370 7.87 0.67 24.61
N LEU A 371 7.85 -0.04 23.48
CA LEU A 371 8.40 -1.41 23.37
C LEU A 371 9.88 -1.48 23.75
N VAL A 372 10.67 -0.46 23.39
CA VAL A 372 12.10 -0.41 23.74
C VAL A 372 12.31 -0.22 25.26
N LYS A 373 11.37 0.44 25.95
CA LYS A 373 11.43 0.55 27.42
C LYS A 373 11.16 -0.78 28.08
N GLU A 374 10.20 -1.54 27.56
CA GLU A 374 9.93 -2.91 28.03
C GLU A 374 11.15 -3.82 27.78
N ASP A 375 11.81 -3.67 26.63
CA ASP A 375 13.07 -4.39 26.33
C ASP A 375 14.21 -3.98 27.30
N LEU A 376 14.30 -2.70 27.69
CA LEU A 376 15.25 -2.24 28.72
C LEU A 376 14.93 -2.82 30.10
N GLU A 377 13.65 -2.89 30.48
CA GLU A 377 13.22 -3.49 31.74
C GLU A 377 13.60 -4.98 31.79
N LYS A 378 13.43 -5.71 30.68
CA LYS A 378 13.90 -7.09 30.53
C LYS A 378 15.43 -7.21 30.69
N ALA A 379 16.20 -6.32 30.05
CA ALA A 379 17.66 -6.32 30.17
C ALA A 379 18.14 -6.00 31.60
N LEU A 380 17.45 -5.10 32.31
CA LEU A 380 17.74 -4.81 33.72
C LEU A 380 17.36 -5.99 34.64
N ALA A 381 16.24 -6.68 34.35
CA ALA A 381 15.85 -7.88 35.09
C ALA A 381 16.94 -8.98 34.99
N GLU A 382 17.54 -9.18 33.81
CA GLU A 382 18.70 -10.06 33.64
C GLU A 382 19.92 -9.60 34.46
N GLU A 383 20.24 -8.30 34.48
CA GLU A 383 21.31 -7.73 35.33
C GLU A 383 21.07 -8.04 36.82
N PHE A 384 19.80 -8.05 37.24
CA PHE A 384 19.39 -8.40 38.60
C PHE A 384 19.31 -9.91 38.86
N GLY A 385 19.63 -10.76 37.87
CA GLY A 385 19.71 -12.21 38.00
C GLY A 385 18.37 -12.93 37.80
N GLU A 386 17.41 -12.30 37.15
CA GLU A 386 16.17 -12.94 36.71
C GLU A 386 16.41 -13.72 35.41
N GLU A 387 15.80 -14.90 35.27
CA GLU A 387 15.84 -15.65 34.00
C GLU A 387 14.96 -14.96 32.96
N VAL A 388 15.58 -14.44 31.90
CA VAL A 388 14.91 -13.79 30.77
C VAL A 388 15.35 -14.49 29.48
N GLU A 389 14.41 -14.97 28.68
CA GLU A 389 14.71 -15.46 27.33
C GLU A 389 14.90 -14.25 26.38
N TYR A 390 16.09 -14.11 25.79
CA TYR A 390 16.38 -13.10 24.77
C TYR A 390 16.84 -13.76 23.47
N THR A 391 16.13 -13.47 22.38
CA THR A 391 16.64 -13.63 21.02
C THR A 391 17.03 -12.24 20.51
N ASN A 392 18.25 -12.05 20.04
CA ASN A 392 18.64 -10.81 19.35
C ASN A 392 18.33 -10.93 17.84
N ASP A 393 17.07 -11.18 17.53
CA ASP A 393 16.52 -11.45 16.18
C ASP A 393 16.25 -10.15 15.38
N TYR A 394 16.90 -9.04 15.74
CA TYR A 394 16.67 -7.74 15.11
C TYR A 394 17.92 -7.11 14.52
N ASP A 395 19.00 -7.86 14.23
CA ASP A 395 20.13 -7.32 13.46
C ASP A 395 19.78 -7.30 11.96
N GLU A 396 19.91 -6.15 11.31
CA GLU A 396 19.67 -6.05 9.86
C GLU A 396 20.80 -6.68 9.02
N LYS A 397 21.75 -7.39 9.65
CA LYS A 397 22.87 -8.05 8.97
C LYS A 397 22.41 -8.99 7.87
N ALA A 398 21.31 -9.73 8.08
CA ALA A 398 20.69 -10.59 7.06
C ALA A 398 20.20 -9.81 5.82
N LEU A 399 20.06 -8.49 5.92
CA LEU A 399 19.60 -7.63 4.84
C LEU A 399 20.72 -6.73 4.28
N ARG A 400 21.94 -6.78 4.81
CA ARG A 400 23.04 -5.92 4.33
C ARG A 400 23.60 -6.43 3.00
N PRO A 401 23.90 -5.54 2.03
CA PRO A 401 24.57 -5.95 0.80
C PRO A 401 25.91 -6.63 1.07
N VAL A 402 26.25 -7.61 0.23
CA VAL A 402 27.47 -8.42 0.34
C VAL A 402 28.45 -8.04 -0.77
N GLN A 403 29.64 -7.58 -0.40
CA GLN A 403 30.73 -7.32 -1.35
C GLN A 403 31.43 -8.63 -1.71
N CYS A 404 31.54 -8.92 -3.02
CA CYS A 404 32.24 -10.10 -3.50
C CYS A 404 33.74 -10.00 -3.26
N ALA A 405 34.33 -11.00 -2.58
CA ALA A 405 35.77 -11.04 -2.32
C ALA A 405 36.65 -11.24 -3.57
N SER A 406 36.06 -11.67 -4.70
CA SER A 406 36.79 -11.94 -5.95
C SER A 406 36.81 -10.75 -6.92
N CYS A 407 35.73 -9.98 -7.00
CA CYS A 407 35.57 -8.91 -8.01
C CYS A 407 35.00 -7.59 -7.47
N ASP A 408 34.86 -7.45 -6.15
CA ASP A 408 34.35 -6.27 -5.44
C ASP A 408 32.92 -5.82 -5.79
N THR A 409 32.21 -6.58 -6.63
CA THR A 409 30.80 -6.31 -6.93
C THR A 409 29.98 -6.40 -5.66
N ILE A 410 29.17 -5.37 -5.41
CA ILE A 410 28.18 -5.34 -4.33
C ILE A 410 26.92 -6.08 -4.79
N ASN A 411 26.56 -7.13 -4.07
CA ASN A 411 25.40 -7.98 -4.33
C ASN A 411 24.37 -7.74 -3.21
N GLU A 412 23.11 -8.03 -3.50
CA GLU A 412 22.04 -8.06 -2.53
C GLU A 412 22.28 -9.14 -1.46
N ALA A 413 21.63 -8.98 -0.30
CA ALA A 413 21.89 -9.84 0.86
C ALA A 413 21.47 -11.30 0.62
N THR A 414 20.52 -11.50 -0.29
CA THR A 414 19.84 -12.75 -0.60
C THR A 414 20.49 -13.54 -1.74
N THR A 415 21.60 -13.05 -2.32
CA THR A 415 22.24 -13.76 -3.45
C THR A 415 23.23 -14.82 -2.97
N ASP A 416 23.07 -16.04 -3.47
CA ASP A 416 24.02 -17.12 -3.20
C ASP A 416 25.32 -17.00 -4.00
N MET A 417 25.27 -16.35 -5.16
CA MET A 417 26.42 -16.18 -6.06
C MET A 417 26.57 -14.74 -6.51
N CYS A 418 27.82 -14.32 -6.73
CA CYS A 418 28.09 -12.98 -7.23
C CYS A 418 27.49 -12.78 -8.62
N ARG A 419 26.65 -11.75 -8.78
CA ARG A 419 25.99 -11.41 -10.06
C ARG A 419 26.95 -11.07 -11.20
N SER A 420 28.18 -10.65 -10.87
CA SER A 420 29.19 -10.27 -11.85
C SER A 420 30.11 -11.44 -12.24
N CYS A 421 30.78 -12.07 -11.26
CA CYS A 421 31.79 -13.10 -11.54
C CYS A 421 31.31 -14.54 -11.26
N GLY A 422 30.15 -14.70 -10.65
CA GLY A 422 29.60 -16.00 -10.25
C GLY A 422 30.43 -16.72 -9.19
N THR A 423 31.20 -15.99 -8.37
CA THR A 423 31.83 -16.52 -7.14
C THR A 423 30.75 -16.80 -6.11
N ALA A 424 30.80 -17.96 -5.46
CA ALA A 424 29.91 -18.28 -4.34
C ALA A 424 30.06 -17.27 -3.19
N LEU A 425 28.94 -16.73 -2.71
CA LEU A 425 28.87 -15.79 -1.59
C LEU A 425 28.41 -16.49 -0.30
N THR A 426 27.62 -17.55 -0.42
CA THR A 426 27.08 -18.35 0.69
C THR A 426 27.54 -19.80 0.60
N GLN A 427 27.25 -20.59 1.64
CA GLN A 427 27.47 -22.04 1.61
C GLN A 427 26.65 -22.69 0.48
N GLN A 428 25.39 -22.28 0.32
CA GLN A 428 24.51 -22.75 -0.74
C GLN A 428 25.07 -22.40 -2.13
N GLY A 429 25.61 -21.19 -2.32
CA GLY A 429 26.36 -20.82 -3.52
C GLY A 429 27.56 -21.73 -3.77
N ALA A 430 28.28 -22.11 -2.72
CA ALA A 430 29.43 -23.03 -2.84
C ALA A 430 28.98 -24.43 -3.27
N GLU A 431 27.85 -24.92 -2.78
CA GLU A 431 27.24 -26.17 -3.20
C GLU A 431 26.79 -26.13 -4.67
N LEU A 432 26.16 -25.03 -5.11
CA LEU A 432 25.81 -24.80 -6.51
C LEU A 432 27.03 -24.82 -7.44
N THR A 433 28.13 -24.18 -7.03
CA THR A 433 29.37 -24.20 -7.84
C THR A 433 30.03 -25.58 -7.92
N ARG A 434 29.70 -26.52 -7.01
CA ARG A 434 30.19 -27.91 -7.04
C ARG A 434 29.31 -28.85 -7.85
N ASN A 435 28.10 -28.42 -8.24
CA ASN A 435 27.21 -29.21 -9.07
C ASN A 435 27.70 -29.20 -10.54
N ASP A 436 28.14 -30.36 -11.04
CA ASP A 436 28.72 -30.53 -12.38
C ASP A 436 27.78 -30.04 -13.51
N LYS A 437 26.46 -30.18 -13.34
CA LYS A 437 25.47 -29.67 -14.31
C LYS A 437 25.37 -28.15 -14.30
N ALA A 438 25.44 -27.52 -13.14
CA ALA A 438 25.45 -26.05 -13.03
C ALA A 438 26.74 -25.47 -13.63
N GLN A 439 27.87 -26.19 -13.52
CA GLN A 439 29.11 -25.82 -14.20
C GLN A 439 29.01 -25.95 -15.74
N GLU A 440 28.38 -27.00 -16.25
CA GLU A 440 28.12 -27.16 -17.69
C GLU A 440 27.17 -26.09 -18.23
N LEU A 441 26.10 -25.77 -17.49
CA LEU A 441 25.16 -24.72 -17.87
C LEU A 441 25.84 -23.34 -17.84
N LYS A 442 26.65 -23.06 -16.82
CA LYS A 442 27.44 -21.81 -16.72
C LYS A 442 28.43 -21.67 -17.88
N LYS A 443 29.14 -22.75 -18.24
CA LYS A 443 30.01 -22.77 -19.44
C LYS A 443 29.22 -22.53 -20.71
N THR A 444 28.04 -23.15 -20.84
CA THR A 444 27.18 -23.00 -22.02
C THR A 444 26.63 -21.58 -22.14
N VAL A 445 26.19 -20.97 -21.04
CA VAL A 445 25.71 -19.57 -21.00
C VAL A 445 26.86 -18.60 -21.30
N GLN A 446 28.03 -18.79 -20.68
CA GLN A 446 29.22 -17.96 -20.97
C GLN A 446 29.67 -18.07 -22.42
N GLN A 447 29.59 -19.27 -22.99
CA GLN A 447 29.89 -19.52 -24.40
C GLN A 447 28.86 -18.82 -25.31
N ILE A 448 27.57 -18.92 -25.00
CA ILE A 448 26.49 -18.23 -25.73
C ILE A 448 26.66 -16.70 -25.64
N ILE A 449 27.03 -16.15 -24.48
CA ILE A 449 27.30 -14.72 -24.29
C ILE A 449 28.50 -14.29 -25.16
N SER A 450 29.59 -15.08 -25.16
CA SER A 450 30.77 -14.81 -25.96
C SER A 450 30.56 -14.96 -27.48
N GLU A 451 29.65 -15.86 -27.89
CA GLU A 451 29.33 -16.13 -29.29
C GLU A 451 28.28 -15.16 -29.86
N LYS A 452 27.38 -14.62 -29.03
CA LYS A 452 26.29 -13.76 -29.49
C LYS A 452 26.61 -12.27 -29.56
N ASN A 453 27.69 -11.75 -28.96
CA ASN A 453 28.05 -10.35 -29.18
C ASN A 453 29.46 -9.90 -28.76
N PRO A 454 30.36 -9.63 -29.72
CA PRO A 454 31.50 -8.75 -29.48
C PRO A 454 31.13 -7.26 -29.52
N ASP A 455 30.07 -6.84 -30.25
CA ASP A 455 29.83 -5.42 -30.61
C ASP A 455 28.38 -4.97 -31.02
N ALA A 456 27.27 -5.70 -30.86
CA ALA A 456 25.96 -5.25 -31.41
C ALA A 456 25.02 -4.46 -30.46
N ASP A 457 24.31 -3.49 -31.06
CA ASP A 457 23.28 -2.62 -30.46
C ASP A 457 22.05 -3.37 -29.92
N LYS A 458 21.45 -2.82 -28.84
CA LYS A 458 20.50 -3.45 -27.92
C LYS A 458 19.06 -3.71 -28.45
N GLU A 459 18.73 -3.38 -29.70
CA GLU A 459 17.33 -3.33 -30.16
C GLU A 459 16.71 -4.65 -30.63
N ASP A 460 17.48 -5.73 -30.80
CA ASP A 460 16.98 -6.98 -31.43
C ASP A 460 16.84 -8.19 -30.48
N ILE A 461 16.93 -8.01 -29.16
CA ILE A 461 16.72 -9.11 -28.21
C ILE A 461 15.22 -9.33 -27.99
N LYS A 462 14.73 -10.54 -28.28
CA LYS A 462 13.34 -10.93 -27.98
C LYS A 462 13.09 -10.85 -26.46
N PRO A 463 11.96 -10.27 -26.00
CA PRO A 463 11.67 -10.11 -24.58
C PRO A 463 11.68 -11.43 -23.79
N GLU A 464 11.30 -12.55 -24.40
CA GLU A 464 11.33 -13.85 -23.73
C GLU A 464 12.75 -14.38 -23.47
N VAL A 465 13.72 -13.92 -24.26
CA VAL A 465 15.14 -14.26 -24.10
C VAL A 465 15.79 -13.34 -23.06
N GLU A 466 15.40 -12.08 -23.02
CA GLU A 466 15.84 -11.11 -22.00
C GLU A 466 15.34 -11.50 -20.60
N ASP A 467 14.08 -11.94 -20.50
CA ASP A 467 13.48 -12.46 -19.26
C ASP A 467 14.18 -13.74 -18.77
N PHE A 468 14.57 -14.64 -19.68
CA PHE A 468 15.34 -15.85 -19.34
C PHE A 468 16.78 -15.55 -18.93
N LEU A 469 17.44 -14.57 -19.56
CA LEU A 469 18.80 -14.16 -19.23
C LEU A 469 18.90 -13.38 -17.92
N ASN A 470 17.81 -12.71 -17.51
CA ASN A 470 17.72 -11.96 -16.26
C ASN A 470 17.24 -12.80 -15.05
N LYS A 471 16.88 -14.07 -15.27
CA LYS A 471 16.61 -15.00 -14.16
C LYS A 471 17.92 -15.40 -13.49
N ASP A 472 17.96 -15.31 -12.15
CA ASP A 472 19.07 -15.88 -11.40
C ASP A 472 19.17 -17.39 -11.70
N LEU A 473 20.40 -17.90 -11.73
CA LEU A 473 20.74 -19.28 -12.10
C LEU A 473 19.93 -20.29 -11.26
N LEU A 474 19.65 -19.95 -10.01
CA LEU A 474 18.79 -20.69 -9.09
C LEU A 474 17.35 -20.86 -9.58
N THR A 475 16.76 -19.83 -10.19
CA THR A 475 15.41 -19.86 -10.74
C THR A 475 15.34 -20.77 -11.97
N VAL A 476 16.38 -20.73 -12.81
CA VAL A 476 16.52 -21.62 -13.98
C VAL A 476 16.67 -23.07 -13.54
N LEU A 477 17.44 -23.35 -12.49
CA LEU A 477 17.63 -24.71 -11.97
C LEU A 477 16.35 -25.27 -11.33
N LYS A 478 15.63 -24.47 -10.54
CA LYS A 478 14.35 -24.87 -9.91
C LYS A 478 13.25 -25.17 -10.95
N GLU A 479 13.16 -24.40 -12.03
CA GLU A 479 12.16 -24.61 -13.10
C GLU A 479 12.42 -25.87 -13.96
N LEU A 480 13.66 -26.36 -13.99
CA LEU A 480 14.03 -27.60 -14.70
C LEU A 480 13.70 -28.88 -13.91
N GLY A 481 13.12 -28.76 -12.71
CA GLY A 481 12.59 -29.89 -11.94
C GLY A 481 13.66 -30.79 -11.32
N GLU A 482 14.83 -30.24 -11.00
CA GLU A 482 15.84 -30.93 -10.21
C GLU A 482 15.86 -30.31 -8.80
N ASP A 483 15.39 -31.09 -7.82
CA ASP A 483 15.43 -30.78 -6.38
C ASP A 483 16.86 -30.55 -5.88
#